data_AF-A0A6A2XYI4-F1
#
_entry.id   AF-A0A6A2XYI4-F1
#
_cell.length_a   1.000
_cell.length_b   1.000
_cell.length_c   1.000
_cell.angle_alpha   90.00
_cell.angle_beta   90.00
_cell.angle_gamma   90.00
#
_symmetry.space_group_name_H-M   'P 1'
#
loop_
_entity.id
_entity.type
_entity.pdbx_description
1 polymer ?
#
loop_
_entity_poly.entity_id
_entity_poly.type
_entity_poly.pdbx_seq_one_letter_code
_entity_poly.pdbx_strand_id
1 'polypeptide(L)'
;MAKTLKKLVSCVILDLDGTLLNTDGVVSEVLKGFLPKYGKQWDGREAKKIIGKTPLEAAAAVVEEYGLPCGKDEFLSELYPVFSAQLCNIKPLPGANRLLKHLSGHGVPMALASNSSRGNIESKISYHQGWRDYFSVIVGGDEVTAGKPSPEIFLEAAKRLNREPSSCLVIEDSILGVTAGKAAGMEVVAVPSVPKQTDLYIPAADEVINSLLDLQPEKWGLPPFQDWIKGTLPTEPWYIGSPVIKGFGRGSKVLGIPTANLSTEGHSSLLSEHPSGVYFGWAGLSTRGVYKMVMSIGWNPYFNNTEKTIEPWLLHEFNEDFYGEELRLVIVGYIRPEVNFPSLESLIAKIHEDRRIAERALDLPLYSKHKDDPYLNSSLHSERNHA
;
A
#
# COMPACT_ATOMS: atom_id res chain seq x y z
N MET A 1 -9.66 -13.68 21.67
CA MET A 1 -9.16 -14.95 21.09
C MET A 1 -7.65 -14.93 21.20
N ALA A 2 -7.01 -16.01 21.67
CA ALA A 2 -5.56 -16.11 21.64
C ALA A 2 -5.10 -15.98 20.18
N LYS A 3 -4.17 -15.04 19.90
CA LYS A 3 -3.57 -14.94 18.56
C LYS A 3 -2.78 -16.24 18.33
N THR A 4 -3.26 -17.08 17.41
CA THR A 4 -2.60 -18.34 17.09
C THR A 4 -1.23 -18.03 16.47
N LEU A 5 -0.17 -18.41 17.18
CA LEU A 5 1.19 -18.42 16.65
C LEU A 5 1.22 -19.38 15.45
N LYS A 6 1.55 -18.88 14.26
CA LYS A 6 1.70 -19.70 13.05
C LYS A 6 3.02 -20.46 13.08
N LYS A 7 4.13 -19.75 13.36
CA LYS A 7 5.49 -20.32 13.42
C LYS A 7 6.43 -19.41 14.19
N LEU A 8 7.60 -19.91 14.55
CA LEU A 8 8.70 -19.14 15.15
C LEU A 8 9.75 -18.84 14.07
N VAL A 9 9.86 -17.59 13.64
CA VAL A 9 10.95 -17.12 12.79
C VAL A 9 11.97 -16.31 13.60
N SER A 10 13.20 -16.20 13.09
CA SER A 10 14.31 -15.50 13.75
C SER A 10 14.91 -14.35 12.94
N CYS A 11 14.51 -14.19 11.67
CA CYS A 11 14.88 -13.06 10.82
C CYS A 11 13.81 -12.82 9.74
N VAL A 12 13.89 -11.65 9.11
CA VAL A 12 12.99 -11.25 8.02
C VAL A 12 13.81 -10.94 6.76
N ILE A 13 13.39 -11.47 5.62
CA ILE A 13 13.97 -11.15 4.31
C ILE A 13 12.91 -10.40 3.50
N LEU A 14 13.21 -9.17 3.11
CA LEU A 14 12.28 -8.26 2.47
C LEU A 14 12.62 -8.14 0.98
N ASP A 15 11.62 -8.26 0.12
CA ASP A 15 11.73 -7.68 -1.21
C ASP A 15 11.70 -6.13 -1.14
N LEU A 16 12.09 -5.48 -2.22
CA LEU A 16 12.16 -4.03 -2.34
C LEU A 16 11.06 -3.45 -3.23
N ASP A 17 10.97 -3.93 -4.47
CA ASP A 17 10.29 -3.28 -5.57
C ASP A 17 8.83 -3.72 -5.63
N GLY A 18 7.90 -2.88 -5.17
CA GLY A 18 6.49 -3.26 -5.00
C GLY A 18 6.15 -3.77 -3.60
N THR A 19 7.16 -4.10 -2.79
CA THR A 19 7.00 -4.49 -1.38
C THR A 19 7.31 -3.36 -0.39
N LEU A 20 8.53 -2.79 -0.45
CA LEU A 20 8.94 -1.69 0.43
C LEU A 20 8.81 -0.32 -0.23
N LEU A 21 9.02 -0.25 -1.55
CA LEU A 21 8.98 0.97 -2.35
C LEU A 21 7.91 0.88 -3.44
N ASN A 22 7.22 2.00 -3.71
CA ASN A 22 6.24 2.10 -4.79
C ASN A 22 6.91 2.27 -6.17
N THR A 23 7.70 1.28 -6.57
CA THR A 23 8.41 1.28 -7.85
C THR A 23 7.47 1.00 -9.03
N ASP A 24 6.47 0.15 -8.84
CA ASP A 24 5.49 -0.21 -9.89
C ASP A 24 4.67 1.01 -10.35
N GLY A 25 4.28 1.88 -9.40
CA GLY A 25 3.62 3.14 -9.71
C GLY A 25 4.51 4.05 -10.57
N VAL A 26 5.79 4.19 -10.19
CA VAL A 26 6.74 5.02 -10.95
C VAL A 26 7.04 4.45 -12.33
N VAL A 27 7.23 3.13 -12.45
CA VAL A 27 7.40 2.46 -13.75
C VAL A 27 6.19 2.70 -14.65
N SER A 28 4.98 2.62 -14.09
CA SER A 28 3.75 2.89 -14.84
C SER A 28 3.71 4.32 -15.37
N GLU A 29 4.06 5.33 -14.57
CA GLU A 29 4.11 6.73 -15.03
C GLU A 29 5.21 6.97 -16.07
N VAL A 30 6.39 6.37 -15.89
CA VAL A 30 7.48 6.45 -16.86
C VAL A 30 7.04 5.83 -18.20
N LEU A 31 6.40 4.65 -18.18
CA LEU A 31 5.90 4.00 -19.40
C LEU A 31 4.78 4.80 -20.08
N LYS A 32 3.87 5.42 -19.31
CA LYS A 32 2.83 6.33 -19.85
C LYS A 32 3.44 7.49 -20.64
N GLY A 33 4.52 8.08 -20.13
CA GLY A 33 5.23 9.16 -20.81
C GLY A 33 6.12 8.70 -21.96
N PHE A 34 6.65 7.47 -21.89
CA PHE A 34 7.66 6.98 -22.83
C PHE A 34 7.08 6.28 -24.08
N LEU A 35 6.04 5.45 -23.91
CA LEU A 35 5.42 4.70 -25.02
C LEU A 35 4.84 5.55 -26.16
N PRO A 36 4.37 6.79 -25.95
CA PRO A 36 3.95 7.67 -27.04
C PRO A 36 5.03 7.92 -28.11
N LYS A 37 6.33 7.82 -27.77
CA LYS A 37 7.44 7.88 -28.74
C LYS A 37 7.32 6.83 -29.85
N TYR A 38 6.69 5.70 -29.55
CA TYR A 38 6.47 4.59 -30.48
C TYR A 38 5.02 4.54 -31.00
N GLY A 39 4.21 5.58 -30.77
CA GLY A 39 2.79 5.58 -31.13
C GLY A 39 1.95 4.59 -30.31
N LYS A 40 2.40 4.25 -29.09
CA LYS A 40 1.72 3.32 -28.18
C LYS A 40 1.26 4.06 -26.92
N GLN A 41 0.27 3.50 -26.23
CA GLN A 41 -0.26 4.05 -24.99
C GLN A 41 -0.18 2.98 -23.89
N TRP A 42 0.39 3.34 -22.74
CA TRP A 42 0.32 2.49 -21.56
C TRP A 42 -1.11 2.44 -21.02
N ASP A 43 -1.65 1.24 -20.91
CA ASP A 43 -3.02 0.99 -20.46
C ASP A 43 -3.09 0.17 -19.17
N GLY A 44 -1.93 -0.16 -18.58
CA GLY A 44 -1.80 -0.82 -17.27
C GLY A 44 -2.27 -2.28 -17.21
N ARG A 45 -2.93 -2.80 -18.25
CA ARG A 45 -3.45 -4.18 -18.30
C ARG A 45 -2.35 -5.23 -18.09
N GLU A 46 -1.13 -4.85 -18.48
CA GLU A 46 0.04 -5.73 -18.51
C GLU A 46 1.05 -5.42 -17.39
N ALA A 47 0.69 -4.58 -16.41
CA ALA A 47 1.50 -4.36 -15.22
C ALA A 47 1.88 -5.70 -14.54
N LYS A 48 0.95 -6.65 -14.49
CA LYS A 48 1.19 -8.01 -13.97
C LYS A 48 2.30 -8.79 -14.71
N LYS A 49 2.59 -8.47 -15.97
CA LYS A 49 3.63 -9.17 -16.76
C LYS A 49 5.02 -8.64 -16.46
N ILE A 50 5.17 -7.50 -15.79
CA ILE A 50 6.47 -6.88 -15.49
C ILE A 50 6.85 -6.98 -14.01
N ILE A 51 5.88 -7.15 -13.11
CA ILE A 51 6.10 -7.21 -11.65
C ILE A 51 7.02 -8.39 -11.26
N GLY A 52 7.96 -8.11 -10.36
CA GLY A 52 8.92 -9.08 -9.82
C GLY A 52 10.01 -9.56 -10.79
N LYS A 53 9.98 -9.15 -12.07
CA LYS A 53 10.99 -9.52 -13.06
C LYS A 53 12.27 -8.72 -12.91
N THR A 54 13.36 -9.20 -13.49
CA THR A 54 14.56 -8.37 -13.67
C THR A 54 14.26 -7.20 -14.63
N PRO A 55 15.00 -6.08 -14.55
CA PRO A 55 14.80 -4.95 -15.46
C PRO A 55 14.84 -5.32 -16.95
N LEU A 56 15.71 -6.25 -17.33
CA LEU A 56 15.86 -6.70 -18.72
C LEU A 56 14.68 -7.57 -19.18
N GLU A 57 14.16 -8.44 -18.32
CA GLU A 57 12.97 -9.23 -18.61
C GLU A 57 11.71 -8.38 -18.66
N ALA A 58 11.62 -7.35 -17.82
CA ALA A 58 10.54 -6.36 -17.87
C ALA A 58 10.58 -5.56 -19.18
N ALA A 59 11.76 -5.09 -19.60
CA ALA A 59 11.95 -4.42 -20.88
C ALA A 59 11.56 -5.33 -22.06
N ALA A 60 11.98 -6.61 -22.03
CA ALA A 60 11.60 -7.58 -23.05
C ALA A 60 10.08 -7.77 -23.15
N ALA A 61 9.40 -7.88 -22.01
CA ALA A 61 7.94 -8.02 -21.97
C ALA A 61 7.23 -6.79 -22.56
N VAL A 62 7.70 -5.57 -22.26
CA VAL A 62 7.12 -4.34 -22.82
C VAL A 62 7.35 -4.26 -24.34
N VAL A 63 8.57 -4.56 -24.82
CA VAL A 63 8.90 -4.55 -26.25
C VAL A 63 8.03 -5.53 -27.04
N GLU A 64 7.92 -6.76 -26.56
CA GLU A 64 7.13 -7.81 -27.20
C GLU A 64 5.63 -7.44 -27.23
N GLU A 65 5.08 -7.05 -26.08
CA GLU A 65 3.64 -6.81 -25.92
C GLU A 65 3.15 -5.63 -26.76
N TYR A 66 3.90 -4.53 -26.76
CA TYR A 66 3.52 -3.34 -27.51
C TYR A 66 3.99 -3.40 -28.97
N GLY A 67 4.72 -4.45 -29.36
CA GLY A 67 5.27 -4.60 -30.71
C GLY A 67 6.19 -3.44 -31.08
N LEU A 68 7.12 -3.11 -30.18
CA LEU A 68 8.04 -1.98 -30.37
C LEU A 68 9.11 -2.34 -31.42
N PRO A 69 9.57 -1.37 -32.24
CA PRO A 69 10.54 -1.62 -33.29
C PRO A 69 11.99 -1.76 -32.81
N CYS A 70 12.25 -1.56 -31.50
CA CYS A 70 13.58 -1.63 -30.89
C CYS A 70 13.81 -2.96 -30.14
N GLY A 71 15.08 -3.27 -29.86
CA GLY A 71 15.44 -4.40 -29.01
C GLY A 71 15.25 -4.10 -27.51
N LYS A 72 15.12 -5.14 -26.66
CA LYS A 72 14.99 -5.00 -25.20
C LYS A 72 16.13 -4.21 -24.54
N ASP A 73 17.37 -4.41 -25.01
CA ASP A 73 18.55 -3.73 -24.47
C ASP A 73 18.56 -2.24 -24.83
N GLU A 74 18.18 -1.91 -26.08
CA GLU A 74 18.01 -0.52 -26.54
C GLU A 74 16.89 0.17 -25.78
N PHE A 75 15.72 -0.48 -25.66
CA PHE A 75 14.59 0.03 -24.90
C PHE A 75 14.97 0.31 -23.44
N LEU A 76 15.63 -0.65 -22.77
CA LEU A 76 16.08 -0.47 -21.39
C LEU A 76 17.08 0.68 -21.27
N SER A 77 18.03 0.80 -22.20
CA SER A 77 19.03 1.88 -22.20
C SER A 77 18.40 3.27 -22.37
N GLU A 78 17.31 3.39 -23.12
CA GLU A 78 16.61 4.66 -23.28
C GLU A 78 15.64 4.96 -22.12
N LEU A 79 15.00 3.93 -21.56
CA LEU A 79 14.04 4.08 -20.46
C LEU A 79 14.74 4.36 -19.13
N TYR A 80 15.90 3.75 -18.90
CA TYR A 80 16.58 3.78 -17.61
C TYR A 80 16.92 5.20 -17.11
N PRO A 81 17.42 6.15 -17.93
CA PRO A 81 17.64 7.53 -17.49
C PRO A 81 16.35 8.23 -17.04
N VAL A 82 15.23 7.97 -17.71
CA VAL A 82 13.92 8.54 -17.35
C VAL A 82 13.45 7.98 -16.01
N PHE A 83 13.59 6.68 -15.79
CA PHE A 83 13.32 6.05 -14.50
C PHE A 83 14.27 6.53 -13.40
N SER A 84 15.57 6.61 -13.69
CA SER A 84 16.60 7.04 -12.74
C SER A 84 16.36 8.46 -12.24
N ALA A 85 15.83 9.35 -13.09
CA ALA A 85 15.47 10.71 -12.70
C ALA A 85 14.31 10.77 -11.68
N GLN A 86 13.55 9.68 -11.53
CA GLN A 86 12.45 9.57 -10.58
C GLN A 86 12.81 8.89 -9.26
N LEU A 87 14.04 8.39 -9.09
CA LEU A 87 14.42 7.63 -7.89
C LEU A 87 14.18 8.39 -6.58
N CYS A 88 14.47 9.69 -6.54
CA CYS A 88 14.23 10.54 -5.37
C CYS A 88 12.74 10.75 -5.05
N ASN A 89 11.85 10.49 -6.01
CA ASN A 89 10.40 10.65 -5.87
C ASN A 89 9.71 9.32 -5.51
N ILE A 90 10.43 8.19 -5.54
CA ILE A 90 9.87 6.90 -5.14
C ILE A 90 9.53 6.97 -3.65
N LYS A 91 8.28 6.73 -3.30
CA LYS A 91 7.82 6.75 -1.91
C LYS A 91 7.89 5.35 -1.28
N PRO A 92 8.20 5.23 0.02
CA PRO A 92 7.95 4.02 0.77
C PRO A 92 6.47 3.62 0.74
N LEU A 93 6.22 2.32 0.63
CA LEU A 93 4.87 1.79 0.73
C LEU A 93 4.32 1.90 2.17
N PRO A 94 3.00 2.05 2.33
CA PRO A 94 2.36 2.21 3.64
C PRO A 94 2.74 1.08 4.61
N GLY A 95 3.38 1.45 5.72
CA GLY A 95 3.88 0.53 6.74
C GLY A 95 5.35 0.11 6.62
N ALA A 96 6.04 0.41 5.50
CA ALA A 96 7.44 0.05 5.29
C ALA A 96 8.37 0.64 6.36
N ASN A 97 8.37 1.97 6.53
CA ASN A 97 9.19 2.65 7.54
C ASN A 97 8.88 2.16 8.97
N ARG A 98 7.60 1.93 9.26
CA ARG A 98 7.13 1.42 10.55
C ARG A 98 7.68 0.02 10.82
N LEU A 99 7.62 -0.86 9.83
CA LEU A 99 8.13 -2.23 9.92
C LEU A 99 9.64 -2.25 10.14
N LEU A 100 10.40 -1.55 9.29
CA LEU A 100 11.87 -1.52 9.36
C LEU A 100 12.35 -0.99 10.72
N LYS A 101 11.81 0.16 11.15
CA LYS A 101 12.14 0.75 12.45
C LYS A 101 11.78 -0.18 13.61
N HIS A 102 10.62 -0.83 13.56
CA HIS A 102 10.16 -1.75 14.60
C HIS A 102 11.07 -2.98 14.73
N LEU A 103 11.36 -3.67 13.62
CA LEU A 103 12.21 -4.85 13.63
C LEU A 103 13.64 -4.52 14.07
N SER A 104 14.21 -3.43 13.55
CA SER A 104 15.52 -2.94 13.96
C SER A 104 15.58 -2.60 15.44
N GLY A 105 14.56 -1.88 15.97
CA GLY A 105 14.50 -1.50 17.38
C GLY A 105 14.41 -2.68 18.35
N HIS A 106 13.99 -3.85 17.87
CA HIS A 106 13.96 -5.10 18.63
C HIS A 106 15.12 -6.04 18.31
N GLY A 107 16.11 -5.60 17.51
CA GLY A 107 17.27 -6.41 17.14
C GLY A 107 16.94 -7.61 16.26
N VAL A 108 15.82 -7.59 15.53
CA VAL A 108 15.47 -8.64 14.57
C VAL A 108 16.34 -8.47 13.31
N PRO A 109 17.18 -9.45 12.94
CA PRO A 109 17.99 -9.37 11.73
C PRO A 109 17.13 -9.26 10.48
N MET A 110 17.50 -8.34 9.59
CA MET A 110 16.82 -8.12 8.32
C MET A 110 17.79 -8.26 7.15
N ALA A 111 17.31 -8.87 6.07
CA ALA A 111 17.93 -8.81 4.76
C ALA A 111 17.01 -8.18 3.71
N LEU A 112 17.59 -7.61 2.67
CA LEU A 112 16.90 -7.18 1.46
C LEU A 112 17.34 -8.09 0.30
N ALA A 113 16.39 -8.66 -0.44
CA ALA A 113 16.67 -9.52 -1.60
C ALA A 113 15.75 -9.13 -2.76
N SER A 114 16.30 -8.66 -3.89
CA SER A 114 15.54 -8.21 -5.07
C SER A 114 16.18 -8.68 -6.38
N ASN A 115 15.36 -8.91 -7.41
CA ASN A 115 15.81 -9.20 -8.77
C ASN A 115 16.51 -7.99 -9.44
N SER A 116 16.43 -6.79 -8.85
CA SER A 116 17.28 -5.66 -9.21
C SER A 116 18.76 -5.96 -8.92
N SER A 117 19.68 -5.31 -9.64
CA SER A 117 21.11 -5.39 -9.31
C SER A 117 21.41 -4.75 -7.95
N ARG A 118 22.50 -5.16 -7.30
CA ARG A 118 22.95 -4.59 -6.04
C ARG A 118 23.12 -3.07 -6.10
N GLY A 119 23.72 -2.57 -7.19
CA GLY A 119 23.89 -1.13 -7.42
C GLY A 119 22.55 -0.38 -7.55
N ASN A 120 21.55 -0.98 -8.19
CA ASN A 120 20.21 -0.39 -8.32
C ASN A 120 19.46 -0.39 -6.98
N ILE A 121 19.60 -1.46 -6.20
CA ILE A 121 19.05 -1.54 -4.84
C ILE A 121 19.62 -0.42 -3.98
N GLU A 122 20.95 -0.28 -3.93
CA GLU A 122 21.61 0.74 -3.11
C GLU A 122 21.23 2.16 -3.56
N SER A 123 21.15 2.39 -4.88
CA SER A 123 20.69 3.67 -5.43
C SER A 123 19.27 4.02 -4.96
N LYS A 124 18.33 3.07 -5.04
CA LYS A 124 16.94 3.26 -4.58
C LYS A 124 16.88 3.59 -3.09
N ILE A 125 17.51 2.78 -2.23
CA ILE A 125 17.43 2.97 -0.78
C ILE A 125 18.21 4.19 -0.28
N SER A 126 19.16 4.72 -1.06
CA SER A 126 19.97 5.89 -0.68
C SER A 126 19.15 7.18 -0.46
N TYR A 127 17.99 7.29 -1.10
CA TYR A 127 17.05 8.41 -0.92
C TYR A 127 16.20 8.29 0.35
N HIS A 128 16.31 7.18 1.08
CA HIS A 128 15.53 6.89 2.28
C HIS A 128 16.45 6.86 3.50
N GLN A 129 16.47 7.97 4.24
CA GLN A 129 17.38 8.16 5.36
C GLN A 129 17.31 6.99 6.36
N GLY A 130 18.48 6.41 6.66
CA GLY A 130 18.63 5.31 7.63
C GLY A 130 18.26 3.92 7.10
N TRP A 131 17.73 3.79 5.88
CA TRP A 131 17.31 2.48 5.36
C TRP A 131 18.46 1.49 5.22
N ARG A 132 19.61 1.95 4.73
CA ARG A 132 20.79 1.10 4.56
C ARG A 132 21.24 0.43 5.86
N ASP A 133 21.05 1.10 6.99
CA ASP A 133 21.50 0.66 8.31
C ASP A 133 20.57 -0.41 8.91
N TYR A 134 19.33 -0.51 8.44
CA TYR A 134 18.39 -1.55 8.87
C TYR A 134 18.78 -2.95 8.35
N PHE A 135 19.44 -3.03 7.19
CA PHE A 135 19.73 -4.30 6.54
C PHE A 135 21.14 -4.80 6.87
N SER A 136 21.21 -5.95 7.56
CA SER A 136 22.47 -6.66 7.79
C SER A 136 23.03 -7.26 6.51
N VAL A 137 22.13 -7.65 5.60
CA VAL A 137 22.45 -8.26 4.32
C VAL A 137 21.60 -7.61 3.24
N ILE A 138 22.21 -7.35 2.09
CA ILE A 138 21.50 -7.01 0.86
C ILE A 138 22.00 -8.01 -0.20
N VAL A 139 21.12 -8.51 -1.05
CA VAL A 139 21.45 -9.41 -2.16
C VAL A 139 20.73 -8.92 -3.42
N GLY A 140 21.50 -8.60 -4.46
CA GLY A 140 20.98 -8.28 -5.78
C GLY A 140 20.86 -9.51 -6.68
N GLY A 141 20.04 -9.41 -7.73
CA GLY A 141 19.89 -10.45 -8.74
C GLY A 141 21.17 -10.74 -9.53
N ASP A 142 22.12 -9.81 -9.56
CA ASP A 142 23.46 -9.94 -10.13
C ASP A 142 24.44 -10.70 -9.21
N GLU A 143 24.04 -11.06 -8.00
CA GLU A 143 24.84 -11.83 -7.04
C GLU A 143 24.45 -13.32 -6.98
N VAL A 144 23.53 -13.76 -7.84
CA VAL A 144 23.06 -15.15 -7.95
C VAL A 144 23.07 -15.64 -9.39
N THR A 145 23.03 -16.96 -9.61
CA THR A 145 23.03 -17.52 -10.96
C THR A 145 21.63 -17.42 -11.59
N ALA A 146 20.59 -17.63 -10.79
CA ALA A 146 19.21 -17.44 -11.19
C ALA A 146 18.42 -16.61 -10.16
N GLY A 147 17.80 -15.53 -10.62
CA GLY A 147 16.88 -14.72 -9.80
C GLY A 147 15.53 -15.40 -9.54
N LYS A 148 14.63 -14.71 -8.83
CA LYS A 148 13.27 -15.18 -8.55
C LYS A 148 12.57 -15.54 -9.88
N PRO A 149 11.93 -16.71 -10.03
CA PRO A 149 11.41 -17.57 -8.97
C PRO A 149 12.38 -18.65 -8.44
N SER A 150 13.65 -18.63 -8.84
CA SER A 150 14.67 -19.48 -8.20
C SER A 150 14.82 -19.13 -6.71
N PRO A 151 15.02 -20.11 -5.81
CA PRO A 151 15.20 -19.84 -4.38
C PRO A 151 16.59 -19.25 -4.05
N GLU A 152 17.53 -19.24 -5.01
CA GLU A 152 18.94 -18.88 -4.78
C GLU A 152 19.12 -17.56 -4.03
N ILE A 153 18.37 -16.52 -4.40
CA ILE A 153 18.52 -15.19 -3.78
C ILE A 153 18.15 -15.18 -2.30
N PHE A 154 17.11 -15.93 -1.93
CA PHE A 154 16.69 -16.03 -0.53
C PHE A 154 17.61 -16.97 0.26
N LEU A 155 18.05 -18.07 -0.34
CA LEU A 155 19.03 -18.97 0.27
C LEU A 155 20.36 -18.26 0.55
N GLU A 156 20.84 -17.44 -0.40
CA GLU A 156 22.05 -16.64 -0.22
C GLU A 156 21.86 -15.56 0.87
N ALA A 157 20.70 -14.91 0.91
CA ALA A 157 20.38 -13.96 1.98
C ALA A 157 20.38 -14.63 3.37
N ALA A 158 19.73 -15.80 3.52
CA ALA A 158 19.70 -16.55 4.77
C ALA A 158 21.10 -17.02 5.20
N LYS A 159 21.91 -17.52 4.25
CA LYS A 159 23.30 -17.91 4.47
C LYS A 159 24.15 -16.74 4.98
N ARG A 160 24.05 -15.57 4.34
CA ARG A 160 24.78 -14.36 4.77
C ARG A 160 24.29 -13.82 6.12
N LEU A 161 23.02 -14.04 6.48
CA LEU A 161 22.48 -13.77 7.81
C LEU A 161 22.89 -14.82 8.86
N ASN A 162 23.51 -15.92 8.45
CA ASN A 162 23.79 -17.08 9.29
C ASN A 162 22.52 -17.66 9.95
N ARG A 163 21.48 -17.86 9.13
CA ARG A 163 20.17 -18.38 9.54
C ARG A 163 19.74 -19.56 8.68
N GLU A 164 19.04 -20.49 9.31
CA GLU A 164 18.37 -21.60 8.60
C GLU A 164 17.17 -21.07 7.81
N PRO A 165 16.96 -21.48 6.55
CA PRO A 165 15.84 -21.00 5.74
C PRO A 165 14.47 -21.20 6.41
N SER A 166 14.28 -22.31 7.12
CA SER A 166 13.05 -22.61 7.85
C SER A 166 12.74 -21.66 9.01
N SER A 167 13.71 -20.83 9.40
CA SER A 167 13.61 -19.78 10.42
C SER A 167 13.48 -18.36 9.83
N CYS A 168 13.37 -18.23 8.51
CA CYS A 168 13.21 -16.96 7.81
C CYS A 168 11.75 -16.70 7.46
N LEU A 169 11.33 -15.43 7.60
CA LEU A 169 10.08 -14.92 7.03
C LEU A 169 10.42 -14.06 5.81
N VAL A 170 9.91 -14.42 4.65
CA VAL A 170 9.94 -13.60 3.44
C VAL A 170 8.70 -12.72 3.39
N ILE A 171 8.87 -11.44 3.04
CA ILE A 171 7.76 -10.53 2.74
C ILE A 171 7.93 -10.07 1.29
N GLU A 172 6.91 -10.30 0.47
CA GLU A 172 6.99 -10.23 -1.00
C GLU A 172 5.67 -9.78 -1.62
N ASP A 173 5.70 -9.08 -2.74
CA ASP A 173 4.51 -8.61 -3.46
C ASP A 173 4.23 -9.37 -4.76
N SER A 174 5.19 -10.19 -5.23
CA SER A 174 5.14 -10.83 -6.54
C SER A 174 4.99 -12.35 -6.44
N ILE A 175 4.27 -12.97 -7.39
CA ILE A 175 4.17 -14.44 -7.47
C ILE A 175 5.55 -15.09 -7.67
N LEU A 176 6.45 -14.45 -8.42
CA LEU A 176 7.80 -14.95 -8.63
C LEU A 176 8.56 -15.04 -7.31
N GLY A 177 8.48 -13.99 -6.50
CA GLY A 177 9.12 -13.96 -5.20
C GLY A 177 8.47 -14.86 -4.17
N VAL A 178 7.14 -14.95 -4.13
CA VAL A 178 6.45 -15.94 -3.29
C VAL A 178 6.89 -17.35 -3.65
N THR A 179 6.96 -17.68 -4.95
CA THR A 179 7.43 -18.99 -5.43
C THR A 179 8.86 -19.26 -4.98
N ALA A 180 9.76 -18.28 -5.12
CA ALA A 180 11.15 -18.40 -4.68
C ALA A 180 11.28 -18.61 -3.17
N GLY A 181 10.52 -17.85 -2.36
CA GLY A 181 10.54 -17.97 -0.89
C GLY A 181 10.05 -19.35 -0.43
N LYS A 182 8.96 -19.86 -1.02
CA LYS A 182 8.48 -21.22 -0.73
C LYS A 182 9.45 -22.29 -1.20
N ALA A 183 10.04 -22.14 -2.39
CA ALA A 183 11.05 -23.07 -2.90
C ALA A 183 12.32 -23.10 -2.03
N ALA A 184 12.63 -22.00 -1.33
CA ALA A 184 13.72 -21.92 -0.36
C ALA A 184 13.37 -22.57 1.00
N GLY A 185 12.14 -23.06 1.19
CA GLY A 185 11.69 -23.66 2.46
C GLY A 185 11.37 -22.62 3.55
N MET A 186 11.09 -21.38 3.16
CA MET A 186 10.80 -20.26 4.08
C MET A 186 9.28 -20.07 4.26
N GLU A 187 8.92 -19.33 5.31
CA GLU A 187 7.57 -18.76 5.43
C GLU A 187 7.47 -17.51 4.56
N VAL A 188 6.30 -17.26 3.98
CA VAL A 188 6.07 -16.13 3.07
C VAL A 188 4.78 -15.40 3.42
N VAL A 189 4.90 -14.09 3.67
CA VAL A 189 3.78 -13.15 3.67
C VAL A 189 3.75 -12.43 2.34
N ALA A 190 2.67 -12.61 1.59
CA ALA A 190 2.42 -11.88 0.36
C ALA A 190 1.74 -10.52 0.64
N VAL A 191 2.20 -9.47 -0.02
CA VAL A 191 1.66 -8.10 0.02
C VAL A 191 1.43 -7.61 -1.41
N PRO A 192 0.42 -8.15 -2.13
CA PRO A 192 0.31 -7.94 -3.57
C PRO A 192 0.26 -6.45 -3.94
N SER A 193 1.16 -6.01 -4.82
CA SER A 193 1.21 -4.61 -5.27
C SER A 193 0.03 -4.24 -6.16
N VAL A 194 -0.62 -5.24 -6.79
CA VAL A 194 -1.79 -5.07 -7.65
C VAL A 194 -3.07 -5.57 -6.97
N PRO A 195 -4.11 -4.71 -6.88
CA PRO A 195 -5.41 -5.09 -6.33
C PRO A 195 -6.04 -6.29 -7.05
N LYS A 196 -6.91 -7.01 -6.35
CA LYS A 196 -7.76 -8.09 -6.90
C LYS A 196 -7.00 -9.31 -7.43
N GLN A 197 -5.73 -9.47 -7.08
CA GLN A 197 -4.93 -10.65 -7.42
C GLN A 197 -4.64 -11.56 -6.23
N THR A 198 -5.21 -11.28 -5.06
CA THR A 198 -5.04 -12.04 -3.81
C THR A 198 -5.19 -13.54 -4.04
N ASP A 199 -6.15 -13.97 -4.85
CA ASP A 199 -6.42 -15.39 -5.16
C ASP A 199 -5.24 -16.12 -5.83
N LEU A 200 -4.35 -15.40 -6.53
CA LEU A 200 -3.15 -15.99 -7.13
C LEU A 200 -2.10 -16.37 -6.07
N TYR A 201 -2.10 -15.68 -4.93
CA TYR A 201 -1.11 -15.84 -3.86
C TYR A 201 -1.55 -16.88 -2.83
N ILE A 202 -2.86 -17.01 -2.60
CA ILE A 202 -3.45 -17.91 -1.59
C ILE A 202 -2.94 -19.36 -1.68
N PRO A 203 -2.74 -19.97 -2.88
CA PRO A 203 -2.27 -21.34 -2.95
C PRO A 203 -0.83 -21.55 -2.47
N ALA A 204 -0.01 -20.49 -2.41
CA ALA A 204 1.43 -20.59 -2.16
C ALA A 204 1.91 -19.87 -0.90
N ALA A 205 1.37 -18.68 -0.60
CA ALA A 205 1.79 -17.88 0.55
C ALA A 205 1.16 -18.37 1.87
N ASP A 206 1.89 -18.22 2.97
CA ASP A 206 1.42 -18.59 4.32
C ASP A 206 0.49 -17.51 4.92
N GLU A 207 0.54 -16.29 4.39
CA GLU A 207 -0.45 -15.23 4.60
C GLU A 207 -0.48 -14.27 3.42
N VAL A 208 -1.64 -13.73 3.10
CA VAL A 208 -1.78 -12.62 2.14
C VAL A 208 -2.39 -11.44 2.90
N ILE A 209 -1.74 -10.28 2.82
CA ILE A 209 -2.19 -9.02 3.42
C ILE A 209 -2.28 -7.93 2.34
N ASN A 210 -3.09 -6.89 2.58
CA ASN A 210 -3.29 -5.82 1.59
C ASN A 210 -2.22 -4.73 1.70
N SER A 211 -1.58 -4.61 2.86
CA SER A 211 -0.57 -3.59 3.15
C SER A 211 0.33 -4.04 4.29
N LEU A 212 1.56 -3.51 4.34
CA LEU A 212 2.44 -3.69 5.52
C LEU A 212 1.84 -3.10 6.80
N LEU A 213 0.82 -2.22 6.72
CA LEU A 213 0.03 -1.78 7.87
C LEU A 213 -0.73 -2.93 8.56
N ASP A 214 -1.08 -3.98 7.79
CA ASP A 214 -1.89 -5.11 8.26
C ASP A 214 -1.06 -6.23 8.89
N LEU A 215 0.28 -6.16 8.75
CA LEU A 215 1.17 -7.18 9.27
C LEU A 215 1.05 -7.28 10.79
N GLN A 216 0.94 -8.51 11.29
CA GLN A 216 0.97 -8.86 12.71
C GLN A 216 2.21 -9.71 12.98
N PRO A 217 3.35 -9.11 13.36
CA PRO A 217 4.63 -9.82 13.52
C PRO A 217 4.53 -10.99 14.50
N GLU A 218 3.70 -10.88 15.54
CA GLU A 218 3.50 -11.89 16.56
C GLU A 218 2.89 -13.20 16.05
N LYS A 219 2.21 -13.20 14.89
CA LYS A 219 1.80 -14.44 14.22
C LYS A 219 3.00 -15.30 13.84
N TRP A 220 4.16 -14.68 13.65
CA TRP A 220 5.41 -15.32 13.22
C TRP A 220 6.43 -15.43 14.35
N GLY A 221 6.02 -15.16 15.60
CA GLY A 221 6.93 -15.18 16.75
C GLY A 221 7.86 -13.98 16.84
N LEU A 222 7.64 -12.95 16.02
CA LEU A 222 8.35 -11.68 16.10
C LEU A 222 7.70 -10.77 17.15
N PRO A 223 8.42 -9.79 17.71
CA PRO A 223 7.86 -8.84 18.67
C PRO A 223 6.63 -8.11 18.12
N PRO A 224 5.50 -8.04 18.85
CA PRO A 224 4.31 -7.35 18.38
C PRO A 224 4.56 -5.86 18.27
N PHE A 225 3.90 -5.22 17.31
CA PHE A 225 3.84 -3.76 17.27
C PHE A 225 3.18 -3.19 18.55
N GLN A 226 3.69 -2.08 19.06
CA GLN A 226 3.23 -1.45 20.31
C GLN A 226 2.54 -0.09 20.10
N ASP A 227 2.37 0.32 18.84
CA ASP A 227 1.88 1.63 18.42
C ASP A 227 0.37 1.66 18.12
N TRP A 228 -0.32 0.54 18.28
CA TRP A 228 -1.78 0.49 18.21
C TRP A 228 -2.39 1.07 19.50
N ILE A 229 -3.21 2.10 19.36
CA ILE A 229 -3.84 2.81 20.46
C ILE A 229 -5.34 2.60 20.38
N LYS A 230 -5.93 1.88 21.35
CA LYS A 230 -7.39 1.69 21.44
C LYS A 230 -8.05 1.15 20.14
N GLY A 231 -7.33 0.32 19.38
CA GLY A 231 -7.82 -0.27 18.13
C GLY A 231 -7.58 0.59 16.89
N THR A 232 -6.77 1.64 16.98
CA THR A 232 -6.35 2.47 15.86
C THR A 232 -4.83 2.48 15.72
N LEU A 233 -4.37 2.65 14.48
CA LEU A 233 -2.98 2.91 14.14
C LEU A 233 -2.85 4.38 13.74
N PRO A 234 -2.10 5.21 14.49
CA PRO A 234 -1.79 6.58 14.06
C PRO A 234 -1.05 6.57 12.72
N THR A 235 -1.43 7.47 11.82
CA THR A 235 -0.72 7.72 10.55
C THR A 235 -0.32 9.17 10.46
N GLU A 236 0.62 9.51 9.57
CA GLU A 236 0.79 10.91 9.19
C GLU A 236 -0.54 11.44 8.61
N PRO A 237 -0.99 12.63 9.04
CA PRO A 237 -2.22 13.19 8.54
C PRO A 237 -2.16 13.42 7.02
N TRP A 238 -3.26 13.14 6.35
CA TRP A 238 -3.41 13.44 4.94
C TRP A 238 -4.82 13.98 4.66
N TYR A 239 -4.93 14.66 3.52
CA TYR A 239 -5.99 15.63 3.27
C TYR A 239 -6.65 15.33 1.94
N ILE A 240 -7.97 15.39 1.90
CA ILE A 240 -8.74 15.28 0.67
C ILE A 240 -10.03 16.07 0.80
N GLY A 241 -10.50 16.63 -0.31
CA GLY A 241 -11.76 17.35 -0.32
C GLY A 241 -12.34 17.50 -1.71
N SER A 242 -13.66 17.47 -1.77
CA SER A 242 -14.46 17.75 -2.96
C SER A 242 -15.89 18.10 -2.54
N PRO A 243 -16.70 18.65 -3.45
CA PRO A 243 -18.15 18.63 -3.27
C PRO A 243 -18.67 17.22 -3.01
N VAL A 244 -19.66 17.09 -2.14
CA VAL A 244 -20.34 15.82 -1.88
C VAL A 244 -21.15 15.40 -3.10
N ILE A 245 -20.91 14.21 -3.63
CA ILE A 245 -21.61 13.68 -4.79
C ILE A 245 -22.64 12.61 -4.39
N LYS A 246 -23.62 12.38 -5.27
CA LYS A 246 -24.57 11.27 -5.09
C LYS A 246 -23.83 9.94 -5.32
N GLY A 247 -23.79 9.10 -4.29
CA GLY A 247 -23.33 7.72 -4.42
C GLY A 247 -24.42 6.79 -4.97
N PHE A 248 -24.15 5.48 -4.95
CA PHE A 248 -25.06 4.44 -5.44
C PHE A 248 -26.26 4.15 -4.52
N GLY A 249 -26.44 4.93 -3.44
CA GLY A 249 -27.54 4.79 -2.48
C GLY A 249 -27.55 3.51 -1.65
N ARG A 250 -26.49 2.69 -1.73
CA ARG A 250 -26.40 1.41 -1.00
C ARG A 250 -26.12 1.59 0.49
N GLY A 251 -25.21 2.50 0.85
CA GLY A 251 -24.88 2.81 2.25
C GLY A 251 -26.13 3.20 3.05
N SER A 252 -26.82 4.28 2.67
CA SER A 252 -27.96 4.76 3.47
C SER A 252 -29.19 3.88 3.34
N LYS A 253 -29.60 3.46 2.13
CA LYS A 253 -30.88 2.76 1.93
C LYS A 253 -30.83 1.28 2.26
N VAL A 254 -29.66 0.63 2.18
CA VAL A 254 -29.51 -0.82 2.41
C VAL A 254 -28.84 -1.09 3.77
N LEU A 255 -27.84 -0.29 4.16
CA LEU A 255 -27.10 -0.51 5.41
C LEU A 255 -27.57 0.38 6.57
N GLY A 256 -28.32 1.45 6.29
CA GLY A 256 -28.66 2.47 7.30
C GLY A 256 -27.47 3.39 7.65
N ILE A 257 -26.48 3.52 6.75
CA ILE A 257 -25.22 4.20 6.99
C ILE A 257 -25.07 5.36 5.99
N PRO A 258 -25.36 6.61 6.38
CA PRO A 258 -25.33 7.75 5.47
C PRO A 258 -23.88 8.18 5.18
N THR A 259 -23.31 7.65 4.09
CA THR A 259 -21.97 7.99 3.61
C THR A 259 -22.00 9.18 2.65
N ALA A 260 -21.13 10.18 2.86
CA ALA A 260 -20.97 11.35 2.01
C ALA A 260 -19.88 11.13 0.94
N ASN A 261 -20.26 10.58 -0.21
CA ASN A 261 -19.30 10.22 -1.26
C ASN A 261 -18.57 11.47 -1.80
N LEU A 262 -17.26 11.34 -2.02
CA LEU A 262 -16.43 12.35 -2.67
C LEU A 262 -16.17 11.98 -4.13
N SER A 263 -15.96 12.98 -4.99
CA SER A 263 -15.45 12.74 -6.34
C SER A 263 -13.99 12.28 -6.28
N THR A 264 -13.65 11.27 -7.07
CA THR A 264 -12.27 10.77 -7.20
C THR A 264 -11.49 11.53 -8.26
N GLU A 265 -12.16 12.38 -9.04
CA GLU A 265 -11.55 13.19 -10.10
C GLU A 265 -10.45 14.09 -9.54
N GLY A 266 -9.22 13.93 -10.05
CA GLY A 266 -8.04 14.65 -9.60
C GLY A 266 -7.36 14.10 -8.34
N HIS A 267 -7.92 13.06 -7.71
CA HIS A 267 -7.39 12.46 -6.47
C HIS A 267 -6.82 11.04 -6.66
N SER A 268 -6.79 10.52 -7.89
CA SER A 268 -6.42 9.14 -8.20
C SER A 268 -4.99 8.80 -7.75
N SER A 269 -4.05 9.74 -7.91
CA SER A 269 -2.66 9.58 -7.45
C SER A 269 -2.59 9.47 -5.93
N LEU A 270 -3.21 10.41 -5.21
CA LEU A 270 -3.29 10.39 -3.74
C LEU A 270 -3.93 9.10 -3.23
N LEU A 271 -5.05 8.66 -3.82
CA LEU A 271 -5.73 7.44 -3.41
C LEU A 271 -4.94 6.17 -3.72
N SER A 272 -4.10 6.19 -4.75
CA SER A 272 -3.21 5.07 -5.04
C SER A 272 -2.21 4.83 -3.90
N GLU A 273 -1.79 5.89 -3.19
CA GLU A 273 -0.79 5.83 -2.11
C GLU A 273 -1.33 5.24 -0.80
N HIS A 274 -2.65 5.17 -0.61
CA HIS A 274 -3.26 4.66 0.61
C HIS A 274 -3.92 3.29 0.38
N PRO A 275 -3.65 2.26 1.21
CA PRO A 275 -4.22 0.94 1.00
C PRO A 275 -5.73 0.95 1.24
N SER A 276 -6.43 0.00 0.62
CA SER A 276 -7.86 -0.20 0.88
C SER A 276 -8.09 -0.64 2.32
N GLY A 277 -9.07 -0.02 2.98
CA GLY A 277 -9.36 -0.28 4.38
C GLY A 277 -10.21 0.81 5.01
N VAL A 278 -10.27 0.78 6.34
CA VAL A 278 -11.07 1.71 7.15
C VAL A 278 -10.16 2.68 7.88
N TYR A 279 -10.46 3.97 7.72
CA TYR A 279 -9.74 5.10 8.26
C TYR A 279 -10.67 5.97 9.09
N PHE A 280 -10.10 6.93 9.82
CA PHE A 280 -10.87 7.87 10.61
C PHE A 280 -10.17 9.22 10.72
N GLY A 281 -10.95 10.24 11.11
CA GLY A 281 -10.44 11.59 11.23
C GLY A 281 -11.52 12.64 11.44
N TRP A 282 -11.28 13.80 10.88
CA TRP A 282 -12.16 14.97 10.98
C TRP A 282 -12.70 15.34 9.60
N ALA A 283 -13.96 15.76 9.57
CA ALA A 283 -14.68 16.18 8.38
C ALA A 283 -15.20 17.60 8.59
N GLY A 284 -14.78 18.53 7.73
CA GLY A 284 -15.25 19.91 7.71
C GLY A 284 -16.26 20.10 6.58
N LEU A 285 -17.47 20.55 6.94
CA LEU A 285 -18.50 20.99 6.01
C LEU A 285 -18.55 22.51 6.02
N SER A 286 -18.49 23.11 4.83
CA SER A 286 -18.33 24.56 4.68
C SER A 286 -19.41 25.40 5.34
N THR A 287 -20.64 24.87 5.50
CA THR A 287 -21.75 25.59 6.14
C THR A 287 -22.19 25.01 7.48
N ARG A 288 -21.67 23.83 7.86
CA ARG A 288 -22.16 23.06 9.02
C ARG A 288 -21.10 22.86 10.11
N GLY A 289 -19.83 23.09 9.80
CA GLY A 289 -18.73 22.99 10.77
C GLY A 289 -18.02 21.63 10.73
N VAL A 290 -17.34 21.30 11.83
CA VAL A 290 -16.42 20.16 11.90
C VAL A 290 -17.00 19.00 12.71
N TYR A 291 -16.90 17.80 12.14
CA TYR A 291 -17.43 16.55 12.68
C TYR A 291 -16.36 15.47 12.74
N LYS A 292 -16.51 14.53 13.68
CA LYS A 292 -15.77 13.26 13.66
C LYS A 292 -16.24 12.43 12.46
N MET A 293 -15.35 11.66 11.87
CA MET A 293 -15.69 10.76 10.76
C MET A 293 -14.95 9.43 10.82
N VAL A 294 -15.60 8.40 10.29
CA VAL A 294 -14.99 7.11 9.91
C VAL A 294 -15.20 6.94 8.42
N MET A 295 -14.25 6.39 7.68
CA MET A 295 -14.35 6.28 6.23
C MET A 295 -13.79 4.96 5.71
N SER A 296 -14.41 4.43 4.65
CA SER A 296 -13.82 3.36 3.85
C SER A 296 -13.07 3.94 2.65
N ILE A 297 -11.96 3.30 2.29
CA ILE A 297 -11.29 3.42 1.00
C ILE A 297 -11.30 2.03 0.36
N GLY A 298 -11.85 1.90 -0.84
CA GLY A 298 -12.03 0.58 -1.47
C GLY A 298 -12.08 0.66 -2.98
N TRP A 299 -11.97 -0.49 -3.64
CA TRP A 299 -12.18 -0.58 -5.09
C TRP A 299 -13.65 -0.86 -5.37
N ASN A 300 -14.32 -0.05 -6.20
CA ASN A 300 -15.69 -0.34 -6.59
C ASN A 300 -15.75 -1.60 -7.49
N PRO A 301 -16.38 -2.71 -7.06
CA PRO A 301 -16.36 -3.97 -7.81
C PRO A 301 -17.27 -3.96 -9.05
N TYR A 302 -18.28 -3.09 -9.10
CA TYR A 302 -19.39 -3.20 -10.05
C TYR A 302 -19.15 -2.51 -11.40
N PHE A 303 -18.15 -1.62 -11.48
CA PHE A 303 -17.91 -0.80 -12.67
C PHE A 303 -16.60 -1.13 -13.40
N ASN A 304 -15.95 -2.25 -13.05
CA ASN A 304 -14.59 -2.52 -13.53
C ASN A 304 -13.65 -1.32 -13.25
N ASN A 305 -13.92 -0.58 -12.17
CA ASN A 305 -13.37 0.75 -11.93
C ASN A 305 -11.84 0.74 -11.93
N THR A 306 -11.26 1.74 -12.58
CA THR A 306 -9.83 2.06 -12.60
C THR A 306 -9.37 2.81 -11.34
N GLU A 307 -10.29 3.20 -10.45
CA GLU A 307 -9.99 4.06 -9.30
C GLU A 307 -10.69 3.59 -8.01
N LYS A 308 -10.05 3.88 -6.86
CA LYS A 308 -10.62 3.66 -5.52
C LYS A 308 -11.66 4.71 -5.19
N THR A 309 -12.70 4.33 -4.45
CA THR A 309 -13.73 5.24 -3.91
C THR A 309 -13.47 5.53 -2.44
N ILE A 310 -13.98 6.67 -1.96
CA ILE A 310 -13.95 7.06 -0.56
C ILE A 310 -15.37 7.31 -0.08
N GLU A 311 -15.73 6.67 1.03
CA GLU A 311 -17.08 6.77 1.60
C GLU A 311 -16.98 7.16 3.08
N PRO A 312 -16.81 8.45 3.40
CA PRO A 312 -16.83 8.93 4.78
C PRO A 312 -18.25 8.90 5.34
N TRP A 313 -18.37 8.40 6.56
CA TRP A 313 -19.52 8.53 7.42
C TRP A 313 -19.20 9.55 8.52
N LEU A 314 -19.83 10.72 8.42
CA LEU A 314 -19.78 11.74 9.45
C LEU A 314 -20.60 11.25 10.64
N LEU A 315 -20.01 11.29 11.83
CA LEU A 315 -20.58 10.73 13.06
C LEU A 315 -21.56 11.74 13.69
N HIS A 316 -22.55 12.13 12.88
CA HIS A 316 -23.59 13.10 13.19
C HIS A 316 -24.88 12.74 12.43
N GLU A 317 -26.03 13.08 13.02
CA GLU A 317 -27.33 12.89 12.40
C GLU A 317 -27.77 14.19 11.73
N PHE A 318 -27.90 14.16 10.40
CA PHE A 318 -28.38 15.30 9.61
C PHE A 318 -29.86 15.11 9.26
N ASN A 319 -30.62 16.20 9.29
CA ASN A 319 -32.05 16.19 8.94
C ASN A 319 -32.30 16.28 7.42
N GLU A 320 -31.25 16.54 6.63
CA GLU A 320 -31.31 16.76 5.19
C GLU A 320 -30.01 16.31 4.51
N ASP A 321 -30.10 15.99 3.23
CA ASP A 321 -28.94 15.71 2.40
C ASP A 321 -28.17 17.01 2.09
N PHE A 322 -26.85 16.91 1.96
CA PHE A 322 -25.94 18.04 1.69
C PHE A 322 -25.10 17.83 0.42
N TYR A 323 -25.71 17.27 -0.63
CA TYR A 323 -25.05 17.11 -1.93
C TYR A 323 -24.61 18.47 -2.50
N GLY A 324 -23.41 18.51 -3.06
CA GLY A 324 -22.77 19.72 -3.60
C GLY A 324 -22.11 20.59 -2.54
N GLU A 325 -22.34 20.36 -1.24
CA GLU A 325 -21.61 21.06 -0.19
C GLU A 325 -20.14 20.62 -0.19
N GLU A 326 -19.24 21.56 0.07
CA GLU A 326 -17.81 21.29 0.16
C GLU A 326 -17.50 20.48 1.42
N LEU A 327 -16.93 19.30 1.22
CA LEU A 327 -16.49 18.41 2.29
C LEU A 327 -14.97 18.28 2.25
N ARG A 328 -14.33 18.63 3.37
CA ARG A 328 -12.88 18.52 3.60
C ARG A 328 -12.60 17.47 4.65
N LEU A 329 -11.68 16.55 4.37
CA LEU A 329 -11.31 15.47 5.27
C LEU A 329 -9.85 15.63 5.71
N VAL A 330 -9.62 15.49 7.02
CA VAL A 330 -8.30 15.30 7.62
C VAL A 330 -8.27 13.89 8.19
N ILE A 331 -7.56 12.99 7.53
CA ILE A 331 -7.43 11.59 7.93
C ILE A 331 -6.24 11.50 8.87
N VAL A 332 -6.42 10.92 10.06
CA VAL A 332 -5.39 10.91 11.13
C VAL A 332 -4.97 9.51 11.57
N GLY A 333 -5.62 8.48 11.03
CA GLY A 333 -5.25 7.11 11.35
C GLY A 333 -6.05 6.06 10.62
N TYR A 334 -5.62 4.82 10.83
CA TYR A 334 -6.12 3.60 10.24
C TYR A 334 -6.75 2.70 11.32
N ILE A 335 -7.80 1.97 10.97
CA ILE A 335 -8.48 1.03 11.88
C ILE A 335 -8.19 -0.41 11.48
N ARG A 336 -8.39 -0.76 10.21
CA ARG A 336 -8.29 -2.15 9.73
C ARG A 336 -8.31 -2.25 8.20
N PRO A 337 -7.86 -3.38 7.63
CA PRO A 337 -8.03 -3.64 6.21
C PRO A 337 -9.50 -3.86 5.83
N GLU A 338 -9.75 -3.75 4.53
CA GLU A 338 -10.98 -4.27 3.94
C GLU A 338 -11.01 -5.79 4.08
N VAL A 339 -12.14 -6.33 4.52
CA VAL A 339 -12.32 -7.76 4.75
C VAL A 339 -13.66 -8.21 4.22
N ASN A 340 -13.74 -9.46 3.76
CA ASN A 340 -14.98 -10.08 3.36
C ASN A 340 -15.79 -10.52 4.59
N PHE A 341 -17.11 -10.37 4.51
CA PHE A 341 -18.03 -10.73 5.58
C PHE A 341 -18.96 -11.86 5.12
N PRO A 342 -19.22 -12.85 5.99
CA PRO A 342 -20.10 -13.97 5.65
C PRO A 342 -21.57 -13.57 5.52
N SER A 343 -21.98 -12.45 6.09
CA SER A 343 -23.35 -11.93 6.01
C SER A 343 -23.42 -10.41 6.07
N LEU A 344 -24.53 -9.85 5.60
CA LEU A 344 -24.83 -8.41 5.68
C LEU A 344 -24.84 -7.90 7.12
N GLU A 345 -25.41 -8.67 8.05
CA GLU A 345 -25.47 -8.32 9.47
C GLU A 345 -24.08 -8.23 10.07
N SER A 346 -23.18 -9.16 9.73
CA SER A 346 -21.80 -9.14 10.22
C SER A 346 -21.00 -7.96 9.67
N LEU A 347 -21.27 -7.55 8.42
CA LEU A 347 -20.72 -6.33 7.83
C LEU A 347 -21.22 -5.09 8.59
N ILE A 348 -22.54 -4.96 8.76
CA ILE A 348 -23.16 -3.82 9.48
C ILE A 348 -22.63 -3.73 10.91
N ALA A 349 -22.61 -4.85 11.64
CA ALA A 349 -22.09 -4.90 13.00
C ALA A 349 -20.63 -4.43 13.06
N LYS A 350 -19.81 -4.81 12.07
CA LYS A 350 -18.42 -4.37 12.00
C LYS A 350 -18.29 -2.88 11.71
N ILE A 351 -19.09 -2.33 10.80
CA ILE A 351 -19.06 -0.87 10.53
C ILE A 351 -19.45 -0.07 11.78
N HIS A 352 -20.43 -0.53 12.56
CA HIS A 352 -20.78 0.10 13.84
C HIS A 352 -19.70 -0.08 14.93
N GLU A 353 -18.92 -1.16 14.88
CA GLU A 353 -17.71 -1.29 15.72
C GLU A 353 -16.65 -0.25 15.31
N ASP A 354 -16.37 -0.12 14.01
CA ASP A 354 -15.41 0.84 13.48
C ASP A 354 -15.79 2.28 13.85
N ARG A 355 -17.07 2.64 13.76
CA ARG A 355 -17.62 3.91 14.26
C ARG A 355 -17.28 4.13 15.74
N ARG A 356 -17.56 3.16 16.61
CA ARG A 356 -17.30 3.27 18.06
C ARG A 356 -15.80 3.34 18.39
N ILE A 357 -14.96 2.75 17.56
CA ILE A 357 -13.50 2.88 17.66
C ILE A 357 -13.11 4.32 17.30
N ALA A 358 -13.54 4.82 16.15
CA ALA A 358 -13.25 6.19 15.69
C ALA A 358 -13.74 7.26 16.68
N GLU A 359 -14.98 7.16 17.17
CA GLU A 359 -15.57 8.11 18.12
C GLU A 359 -14.69 8.29 19.36
N ARG A 360 -14.28 7.16 19.97
CA ARG A 360 -13.44 7.16 21.18
C ARG A 360 -12.00 7.56 20.89
N ALA A 361 -11.45 7.14 19.75
CA ALA A 361 -10.08 7.49 19.38
C ALA A 361 -9.95 9.00 19.17
N LEU A 362 -10.89 9.64 18.48
CA LEU A 362 -10.85 11.07 18.18
C LEU A 362 -10.94 11.99 19.42
N ASP A 363 -11.30 11.47 20.58
CA ASP A 363 -11.23 12.21 21.85
C ASP A 363 -9.84 12.18 22.50
N LEU A 364 -8.93 11.32 22.03
CA LEU A 364 -7.57 11.26 22.56
C LEU A 364 -6.76 12.47 22.08
N PRO A 365 -5.92 13.09 22.94
CA PRO A 365 -5.11 14.27 22.59
C PRO A 365 -4.27 14.11 21.32
N LEU A 366 -3.81 12.89 21.04
CA LEU A 366 -3.06 12.55 19.83
C LEU A 366 -3.83 12.89 18.55
N TYR A 367 -5.15 12.69 18.54
CA TYR A 367 -6.01 12.85 17.38
C TYR A 367 -6.88 14.12 17.46
N SER A 368 -7.30 14.51 18.67
CA SER A 368 -8.16 15.68 18.88
C SER A 368 -7.50 17.00 18.51
N LYS A 369 -6.17 17.07 18.56
CA LYS A 369 -5.40 18.23 18.10
C LYS A 369 -5.64 18.61 16.63
N HIS A 370 -6.14 17.68 15.81
CA HIS A 370 -6.45 17.91 14.40
C HIS A 370 -7.87 18.41 14.15
N LYS A 371 -8.70 18.54 15.20
CA LYS A 371 -10.07 19.06 15.06
C LYS A 371 -10.11 20.48 14.50
N ASP A 372 -9.14 21.30 14.90
CA ASP A 372 -9.05 22.70 14.52
C ASP A 372 -8.06 22.92 13.36
N ASP A 373 -7.76 21.86 12.59
CA ASP A 373 -6.88 21.96 11.42
C ASP A 373 -7.47 22.97 10.41
N PRO A 374 -6.69 23.99 9.95
CA PRO A 374 -7.19 25.03 9.05
C PRO A 374 -7.82 24.48 7.75
N TYR A 375 -7.38 23.32 7.28
CA TYR A 375 -7.92 22.69 6.08
C TYR A 375 -9.42 22.38 6.19
N LEU A 376 -9.92 22.07 7.40
CA LEU A 376 -11.32 21.74 7.63
C LEU A 376 -12.26 22.93 7.46
N ASN A 377 -11.73 24.16 7.52
CA ASN A 377 -12.50 25.40 7.42
C ASN A 377 -12.20 26.18 6.14
N SER A 378 -11.31 25.69 5.26
CA SER A 378 -10.92 26.37 4.03
C SER A 378 -11.86 26.04 2.87
N SER A 379 -12.20 27.07 2.09
CA SER A 379 -12.92 26.90 0.82
C SER A 379 -11.99 26.36 -0.27
N LEU A 380 -12.45 25.44 -1.13
CA LEU A 380 -11.69 25.00 -2.32
C LEU A 380 -11.30 26.14 -3.26
N HIS A 381 -12.01 27.28 -3.21
CA HIS A 381 -11.72 28.44 -4.04
C HIS A 381 -10.52 29.26 -3.54
N SER A 382 -10.08 29.12 -2.28
CA SER A 382 -8.89 29.84 -1.79
C SER A 382 -7.56 29.21 -2.25
N GLU A 383 -7.56 27.94 -2.68
CA GLU A 383 -6.34 27.21 -3.04
C GLU A 383 -5.92 27.39 -4.52
N ARG A 384 -6.80 27.87 -5.40
CA ARG A 384 -6.44 28.14 -6.82
C ARG A 384 -5.60 29.40 -7.03
N ASN A 385 -5.38 30.21 -6.00
CA ASN A 385 -4.66 31.48 -6.13
C ASN A 385 -3.14 31.37 -5.86
N HIS A 386 -2.62 30.19 -5.51
CA HIS A 386 -1.20 30.00 -5.14
C HIS A 386 -0.51 28.81 -5.86
N ALA A 387 -1.01 28.40 -7.02
CA ALA A 387 -0.29 27.46 -7.89
C ALA A 387 0.58 28.19 -8.91
#